data_AF-A0A3D1QZ17-F1
#
_entry.id   AF-A0A3D1QZ17-F1
#
_cell.length_a   1.000
_cell.length_b   1.000
_cell.length_c   1.000
_cell.angle_alpha   90.00
_cell.angle_beta   90.00
_cell.angle_gamma   90.00
#
_symmetry.space_group_name_H-M   'P 1'
#
loop_
_entity.id
_entity.type
_entity.pdbx_description
1 polymer ?
#
loop_
_entity_poly.entity_id
_entity_poly.type
_entity_poly.pdbx_seq_one_letter_code
_entity_poly.pdbx_strand_id
1 'polypeptide(L)'
;MKSEEERLVAKGRKVSSAALIDQVSRSFALADEYAQRLFAAGYSESKRQGFEACFEEMSALSGKRAAIHSTAENARKLEAEARQAARSLLRRLRLAAPLALRDDDATGYTVKSFTPKRPLGRSTTRTLGHLVSLAPMVSDLEEVLRPYFRGESPSALLESVTTVLTQAGAKQDFRRSNAPNATRALNLTKGRLLEHIDDLNRIGRLAFIDDRLLAGKFDMRCIKRARRPRKPRASASPQGPTEALVVAAPPAEPGPVETS
;
A
#
# COMPACT_ATOMS: atom_id res chain seq x y z
N MET A 1 -3.96 -29.79 -10.72
CA MET A 1 -4.43 -29.48 -9.35
C MET A 1 -3.60 -28.34 -8.81
N LYS A 2 -4.18 -27.34 -8.12
CA LYS A 2 -3.39 -26.25 -7.52
C LYS A 2 -2.53 -26.81 -6.39
N SER A 3 -1.30 -26.34 -6.24
CA SER A 3 -0.46 -26.74 -5.10
C SER A 3 -1.10 -26.27 -3.80
N GLU A 4 -0.83 -26.96 -2.70
CA GLU A 4 -1.38 -26.61 -1.38
C GLU A 4 -1.04 -25.17 -0.98
N GLU A 5 0.18 -24.72 -1.30
CA GLU A 5 0.60 -23.35 -1.08
C GLU A 5 -0.24 -22.33 -1.84
N GLU A 6 -0.57 -22.60 -3.11
CA GLU A 6 -1.40 -21.71 -3.92
C GLU A 6 -2.83 -21.60 -3.36
N ARG A 7 -3.37 -22.71 -2.83
CA ARG A 7 -4.66 -22.73 -2.13
C ARG A 7 -4.61 -21.83 -0.89
N LEU A 8 -3.56 -21.95 -0.08
CA LEU A 8 -3.39 -21.15 1.14
C LEU A 8 -3.20 -19.67 0.83
N VAL A 9 -2.36 -19.32 -0.15
CA VAL A 9 -2.18 -17.94 -0.62
C VAL A 9 -3.52 -17.36 -1.10
N ALA A 10 -4.30 -18.11 -1.87
CA ALA A 10 -5.62 -17.67 -2.34
C ALA A 10 -6.63 -17.50 -1.19
N LYS A 11 -6.56 -18.35 -0.15
CA LYS A 11 -7.37 -18.25 1.07
C LYS A 11 -7.03 -16.97 1.85
N GLY A 12 -5.75 -16.75 2.11
CA GLY A 12 -5.26 -15.58 2.87
C GLY A 12 -5.48 -14.25 2.17
N ARG A 13 -5.40 -14.21 0.83
CA ARG A 13 -5.65 -12.99 0.02
C ARG A 13 -7.05 -12.40 0.23
N LYS A 14 -8.06 -13.21 0.55
CA LYS A 14 -9.48 -12.79 0.64
C LYS A 14 -9.83 -12.11 1.97
N VAL A 15 -8.96 -12.17 2.97
CA VAL A 15 -9.24 -11.68 4.33
C VAL A 15 -8.36 -10.46 4.63
N SER A 16 -8.87 -9.44 5.31
CA SER A 16 -8.01 -8.32 5.75
C SER A 16 -7.19 -8.76 6.97
N SER A 17 -6.00 -8.20 7.16
CA SER A 17 -5.18 -8.55 8.32
C SER A 17 -5.86 -8.14 9.64
N ALA A 18 -6.51 -6.97 9.69
CA ALA A 18 -7.27 -6.53 10.88
C ALA A 18 -8.37 -7.52 11.27
N ALA A 19 -9.23 -7.92 10.33
CA ALA A 19 -10.31 -8.87 10.63
C ALA A 19 -9.79 -10.26 11.03
N LEU A 20 -8.60 -10.63 10.55
CA LEU A 20 -7.96 -11.87 10.94
C LEU A 20 -7.37 -11.77 12.35
N ILE A 21 -6.78 -10.65 12.73
CA ILE A 21 -6.31 -10.39 14.10
C ILE A 21 -7.48 -10.49 15.09
N ASP A 22 -8.60 -9.82 14.81
CA ASP A 22 -9.79 -9.88 15.68
C ASP A 22 -10.30 -11.33 15.85
N GLN A 23 -10.32 -12.08 14.75
CA GLN A 23 -10.72 -13.49 14.76
C GLN A 23 -9.75 -14.35 15.57
N VAL A 24 -8.44 -14.11 15.47
CA VAL A 24 -7.41 -14.83 16.22
C VAL A 24 -7.54 -14.56 17.70
N SER A 25 -7.67 -13.29 18.12
CA SER A 25 -7.85 -12.92 19.53
C SER A 25 -9.06 -13.61 20.15
N ARG A 26 -10.18 -13.63 19.43
CA ARG A 26 -11.39 -14.36 19.87
C ARG A 26 -11.15 -15.87 19.94
N SER A 27 -10.43 -16.42 18.97
CA SER A 27 -10.13 -17.86 18.92
C SER A 27 -9.24 -18.29 20.09
N PHE A 28 -8.25 -17.48 20.45
CA PHE A 28 -7.43 -17.71 21.65
C PHE A 28 -8.27 -17.62 22.93
N ALA A 29 -9.12 -16.60 23.06
CA ALA A 29 -10.01 -16.48 24.23
C ALA A 29 -10.90 -17.72 24.41
N LEU A 30 -11.46 -18.25 23.31
CA LEU A 30 -12.24 -19.49 23.35
C LEU A 30 -11.39 -20.73 23.65
N ALA A 31 -10.16 -20.79 23.11
CA ALA A 31 -9.23 -21.89 23.39
C ALA A 31 -8.82 -21.94 24.86
N ASP A 32 -8.65 -20.78 25.50
CA ASP A 32 -8.33 -20.66 26.92
C ASP A 32 -9.54 -20.94 27.81
N GLU A 33 -10.70 -20.34 27.52
CA GLU A 33 -11.93 -20.51 28.29
C GLU A 33 -12.38 -21.99 28.35
N TYR A 34 -12.18 -22.74 27.25
CA TYR A 34 -12.65 -24.12 27.12
C TYR A 34 -11.52 -25.14 26.99
N ALA A 35 -10.31 -24.80 27.45
CA ALA A 35 -9.09 -25.59 27.24
C ALA A 35 -9.27 -27.08 27.55
N GLN A 36 -9.75 -27.43 28.75
CA GLN A 36 -9.92 -28.83 29.18
C GLN A 36 -10.80 -29.65 28.23
N ARG A 37 -11.95 -29.09 27.83
CA ARG A 37 -12.88 -29.76 26.92
C ARG A 37 -12.33 -29.87 25.50
N LEU A 38 -11.61 -28.84 25.04
CA LEU A 38 -10.96 -28.87 23.72
C LEU A 38 -9.82 -29.90 23.68
N PHE A 39 -9.02 -30.03 24.75
CA PHE A 39 -7.99 -31.06 24.87
C PHE A 39 -8.60 -32.46 24.81
N ALA A 40 -9.67 -32.70 25.57
CA ALA A 40 -10.39 -33.98 25.52
C ALA A 40 -10.95 -34.30 24.12
N ALA A 41 -11.25 -33.28 23.32
CA ALA A 41 -11.75 -33.40 21.94
C ALA A 41 -10.64 -33.40 20.86
N GLY A 42 -9.36 -33.42 21.24
CA GLY A 42 -8.23 -33.56 20.29
C GLY A 42 -7.59 -32.24 19.82
N TYR A 43 -7.82 -31.13 20.53
CA TYR A 43 -6.99 -29.93 20.41
C TYR A 43 -5.70 -30.17 21.19
N SER A 44 -4.58 -30.40 20.53
CA SER A 44 -3.30 -30.68 21.19
C SER A 44 -2.49 -29.42 21.46
N GLU A 45 -1.53 -29.52 22.36
CA GLU A 45 -0.59 -28.42 22.64
C GLU A 45 0.22 -28.05 21.39
N SER A 46 0.58 -29.04 20.56
CA SER A 46 1.23 -28.80 19.26
C SER A 46 0.36 -27.95 18.32
N LYS A 47 -0.96 -28.16 18.28
CA LYS A 47 -1.86 -27.32 17.47
C LYS A 47 -1.93 -25.90 17.99
N ARG A 48 -1.91 -25.73 19.32
CA ARG A 48 -1.88 -24.42 19.98
C ARG A 48 -0.58 -23.67 19.67
N GLN A 49 0.57 -24.31 19.87
CA GLN A 49 1.88 -23.73 19.56
C GLN A 49 2.00 -23.38 18.07
N GLY A 50 1.51 -24.23 17.17
CA GLY A 50 1.46 -23.94 15.73
C GLY A 50 0.58 -22.73 15.40
N PHE A 51 -0.55 -22.58 16.08
CA PHE A 51 -1.45 -21.43 15.92
C PHE A 51 -0.80 -20.12 16.39
N GLU A 52 -0.15 -20.14 17.55
CA GLU A 52 0.61 -19.01 18.13
C GLU A 52 1.79 -18.61 17.23
N ALA A 53 2.63 -19.57 16.83
CA ALA A 53 3.76 -19.33 15.93
C ALA A 53 3.32 -18.74 14.59
N CYS A 54 2.21 -19.23 14.01
CA CYS A 54 1.67 -18.70 12.77
C CYS A 54 1.13 -17.26 12.93
N PHE A 55 0.62 -16.90 14.11
CA PHE A 55 0.17 -15.54 14.42
C PHE A 55 1.35 -14.57 14.59
N GLU A 56 2.40 -14.98 15.29
CA GLU A 56 3.64 -14.21 15.42
C GLU A 56 4.29 -13.97 14.06
N GLU A 57 4.38 -15.01 13.22
CA GLU A 57 4.90 -14.89 11.86
C GLU A 57 4.08 -13.88 11.03
N MET A 58 2.75 -13.94 11.11
CA MET A 58 1.88 -13.00 10.40
C MET A 58 2.13 -11.55 10.85
N SER A 59 2.31 -11.33 12.15
CA SER A 59 2.58 -10.02 12.74
C SER A 59 3.93 -9.48 12.27
N ALA A 60 4.97 -10.31 12.30
CA ALA A 60 6.30 -9.97 11.77
C ALA A 60 6.27 -9.64 10.27
N LEU A 61 5.57 -10.45 9.46
CA LEU A 61 5.42 -10.21 8.02
C LEU A 61 4.61 -8.95 7.70
N SER A 62 3.62 -8.62 8.53
CA SER A 62 2.84 -7.38 8.40
C SER A 62 3.71 -6.15 8.67
N GLY A 63 4.55 -6.20 9.70
CA GLY A 63 5.57 -5.17 9.99
C GLY A 63 6.58 -5.01 8.85
N LYS A 64 7.13 -6.13 8.35
CA LYS A 64 8.04 -6.13 7.18
C LYS A 64 7.38 -5.49 5.95
N ARG A 65 6.13 -5.83 5.65
CA ARG A 65 5.40 -5.25 4.50
C ARG A 65 5.17 -3.75 4.68
N ALA A 66 4.78 -3.29 5.87
CA ALA A 66 4.62 -1.86 6.16
C ALA A 66 5.94 -1.10 6.00
N ALA A 67 7.05 -1.66 6.50
CA ALA A 67 8.39 -1.11 6.32
C ALA A 67 8.78 -1.05 4.84
N ILE A 68 8.50 -2.09 4.04
CA ILE A 68 8.74 -2.09 2.59
C ILE A 68 7.96 -0.96 1.91
N HIS A 69 6.70 -0.73 2.27
CA HIS A 69 5.89 0.34 1.69
C HIS A 69 6.40 1.74 2.06
N SER A 70 6.62 2.00 3.36
CA SER A 70 7.15 3.28 3.85
C SER A 70 8.52 3.60 3.23
N THR A 71 9.42 2.62 3.25
CA THR A 71 10.72 2.80 2.63
C THR A 71 10.59 3.02 1.12
N ALA A 72 9.71 2.33 0.41
CA ALA A 72 9.48 2.52 -1.03
C ALA A 72 9.00 3.93 -1.37
N GLU A 73 8.13 4.52 -0.55
CA GLU A 73 7.74 5.93 -0.69
C GLU A 73 8.94 6.86 -0.54
N ASN A 74 9.76 6.64 0.49
CA ASN A 74 10.98 7.42 0.70
C ASN A 74 11.98 7.26 -0.47
N ALA A 75 12.17 6.05 -1.00
CA ALA A 75 13.05 5.84 -2.16
C ALA A 75 12.53 6.52 -3.42
N ARG A 76 11.21 6.56 -3.65
CA ARG A 76 10.63 7.32 -4.77
C ARG A 76 10.88 8.82 -4.64
N LYS A 77 10.80 9.36 -3.42
CA LYS A 77 11.14 10.76 -3.14
C LYS A 77 12.61 11.03 -3.41
N LEU A 78 13.51 10.22 -2.85
CA LEU A 78 14.96 10.33 -3.08
C LEU A 78 15.34 10.21 -4.56
N GLU A 79 14.71 9.30 -5.31
CA GLU A 79 14.93 9.18 -6.76
C GLU A 79 14.42 10.41 -7.54
N ALA A 80 13.32 11.03 -7.09
CA ALA A 80 12.83 12.28 -7.68
C ALA A 80 13.78 13.44 -7.41
N GLU A 81 14.27 13.58 -6.17
CA GLU A 81 15.24 14.59 -5.76
C GLU A 81 16.57 14.42 -6.51
N ALA A 82 17.11 13.21 -6.57
CA ALA A 82 18.34 12.90 -7.30
C ALA A 82 18.22 13.23 -8.80
N ARG A 83 17.08 12.90 -9.43
CA ARG A 83 16.83 13.27 -10.83
C ARG A 83 16.71 14.78 -11.01
N GLN A 84 16.09 15.48 -10.06
CA GLN A 84 15.98 16.92 -10.11
C GLN A 84 17.37 17.58 -9.99
N ALA A 85 18.21 17.12 -9.05
CA ALA A 85 19.59 17.58 -8.92
C ALA A 85 20.38 17.35 -10.21
N ALA A 86 20.28 16.16 -10.81
CA ALA A 86 20.89 15.85 -12.10
C ALA A 86 20.44 16.79 -13.22
N ARG A 87 19.14 17.10 -13.31
CA ARG A 87 18.63 18.03 -14.32
C ARG A 87 19.05 19.46 -14.08
N SER A 88 19.11 19.90 -12.82
CA SER A 88 19.62 21.22 -12.46
C SER A 88 21.08 21.37 -12.88
N LEU A 89 21.91 20.35 -12.63
CA LEU A 89 23.29 20.31 -13.07
C LEU A 89 23.39 20.35 -14.60
N LEU A 90 22.65 19.48 -15.31
CA LEU A 90 22.61 19.48 -16.77
C LEU A 90 22.16 20.83 -17.35
N ARG A 91 21.18 21.49 -16.71
CA ARG A 91 20.74 22.83 -17.13
C ARG A 91 21.86 23.85 -16.95
N ARG A 92 22.57 23.83 -15.82
CA ARG A 92 23.71 24.72 -15.58
C ARG A 92 24.81 24.47 -16.61
N LEU A 93 25.19 23.21 -16.86
CA LEU A 93 26.16 22.84 -17.89
C LEU A 93 25.76 23.35 -19.28
N ARG A 94 24.49 23.23 -19.67
CA ARG A 94 24.00 23.73 -20.97
C ARG A 94 24.01 25.24 -21.10
N LEU A 95 23.94 25.98 -19.99
CA LEU A 95 24.06 27.44 -19.98
C LEU A 95 25.52 27.90 -19.94
N ALA A 96 26.38 27.16 -19.23
CA ALA A 96 27.80 27.47 -19.12
C ALA A 96 28.61 27.04 -20.36
N ALA A 97 28.26 25.93 -21.00
CA ALA A 97 29.01 25.38 -22.12
C ALA A 97 29.18 26.35 -23.31
N PRO A 98 28.17 27.11 -23.78
CA PRO A 98 28.37 28.09 -24.84
C PRO A 98 29.28 29.26 -24.44
N LEU A 99 29.42 29.55 -23.15
CA LEU A 99 30.31 30.59 -22.65
C LEU A 99 31.74 30.05 -22.59
N ALA A 100 31.92 28.89 -21.96
CA ALA A 100 33.21 28.20 -21.88
C ALA A 100 33.80 27.89 -23.27
N LEU A 101 32.98 27.47 -24.23
CA LEU A 101 33.42 27.17 -25.61
C LEU A 101 33.73 28.42 -26.44
N ARG A 102 33.35 29.64 -26.00
CA ARG A 102 33.79 30.89 -26.64
C ARG A 102 35.16 31.32 -26.13
N ASP A 103 35.45 31.00 -24.88
CA ASP A 103 36.70 31.36 -24.23
C ASP A 103 37.82 30.35 -24.56
N ASP A 104 37.45 29.13 -24.99
CA ASP A 104 38.39 28.07 -25.36
C ASP A 104 37.93 27.29 -26.63
N ASP A 105 38.40 27.74 -27.79
CA ASP A 105 38.12 27.14 -29.11
C ASP A 105 38.87 25.80 -29.35
N ALA A 106 39.80 25.41 -28.47
CA ALA A 106 40.74 24.32 -28.74
C ALA A 106 40.21 22.90 -28.47
N THR A 107 39.00 22.76 -27.91
CA THR A 107 38.54 21.46 -27.37
C THR A 107 37.80 20.57 -28.37
N GLY A 108 37.46 21.06 -29.57
CA GLY A 108 36.74 20.28 -30.59
C GLY A 108 35.30 19.90 -30.22
N TYR A 109 34.81 20.36 -29.06
CA TYR A 109 33.45 20.16 -28.61
C TYR A 109 32.51 21.23 -29.14
N THR A 110 31.24 20.86 -29.31
CA THR A 110 30.19 21.81 -29.73
C THR A 110 29.16 21.95 -28.63
N VAL A 111 28.38 23.03 -28.64
CA VAL A 111 27.22 23.20 -27.73
C VAL A 111 26.24 22.02 -27.83
N LYS A 112 26.14 21.39 -29.02
CA LYS A 112 25.31 20.20 -29.22
C LYS A 112 25.81 18.98 -28.44
N SER A 113 27.11 18.89 -28.14
CA SER A 113 27.70 17.82 -27.34
C SER A 113 27.17 17.80 -25.89
N PHE A 114 26.77 18.96 -25.36
CA PHE A 114 26.16 19.11 -24.03
C PHE A 114 24.64 18.87 -24.01
N THR A 115 24.03 18.61 -25.16
CA THR A 115 22.59 18.39 -25.29
C THR A 115 22.29 16.89 -25.39
N PRO A 116 21.33 16.36 -24.63
CA PRO A 116 20.98 14.95 -24.73
C PRO A 116 20.39 14.64 -26.12
N LYS A 117 20.87 13.56 -26.76
CA LYS A 117 20.37 13.10 -28.08
C LYS A 117 18.88 12.77 -28.11
N ARG A 118 18.30 12.44 -26.96
CA ARG A 118 16.88 12.11 -26.79
C ARG A 118 16.33 12.79 -25.53
N PRO A 119 15.02 13.11 -25.47
CA PRO A 119 14.41 13.61 -24.25
C PRO A 119 14.63 12.64 -23.08
N LEU A 120 15.26 13.12 -22.01
CA LEU A 120 15.56 12.31 -20.83
C LEU A 120 14.26 11.85 -20.13
N GLY A 121 13.23 12.70 -20.14
CA GLY A 121 11.95 12.41 -19.50
C GLY A 121 12.14 11.97 -18.06
N ARG A 122 11.26 11.10 -17.54
CA ARG A 122 11.34 10.58 -16.16
C ARG A 122 12.36 9.45 -15.97
N SER A 123 13.20 9.11 -16.96
CA SER A 123 14.07 7.94 -16.91
C SER A 123 15.40 8.21 -16.17
N THR A 124 15.61 7.51 -15.07
CA THR A 124 16.85 7.50 -14.29
C THR A 124 18.02 6.96 -15.11
N THR A 125 17.83 5.83 -15.81
CA THR A 125 18.84 5.21 -16.68
C THR A 125 19.29 6.13 -17.82
N ARG A 126 18.36 6.83 -18.49
CA ARG A 126 18.72 7.77 -19.57
C ARG A 126 19.48 8.97 -19.02
N THR A 127 19.11 9.45 -17.83
CA THR A 127 19.77 10.59 -17.18
C THR A 127 21.20 10.21 -16.78
N LEU A 128 21.38 9.03 -16.15
CA LEU A 128 22.71 8.49 -15.82
C LEU A 128 23.59 8.32 -17.06
N GLY A 129 23.08 7.68 -18.10
CA GLY A 129 23.84 7.49 -19.34
C GLY A 129 24.31 8.81 -19.96
N HIS A 130 23.50 9.87 -19.85
CA HIS A 130 23.89 11.18 -20.32
C HIS A 130 24.93 11.86 -19.42
N LEU A 131 24.82 11.75 -18.10
CA LEU A 131 25.82 12.28 -17.16
C LEU A 131 27.18 11.62 -17.40
N VAL A 132 27.19 10.28 -17.53
CA VAL A 132 28.41 9.51 -17.86
C VAL A 132 29.01 9.95 -19.20
N SER A 133 28.18 10.20 -20.22
CA SER A 133 28.69 10.69 -21.51
C SER A 133 29.32 12.08 -21.43
N LEU A 134 28.93 12.91 -20.46
CA LEU A 134 29.44 14.27 -20.28
C LEU A 134 30.71 14.33 -19.42
N ALA A 135 30.97 13.31 -18.60
CA ALA A 135 32.12 13.28 -17.70
C ALA A 135 33.47 13.67 -18.35
N PRO A 136 33.87 13.11 -19.51
CA PRO A 136 35.14 13.50 -20.13
C PRO A 136 35.15 14.97 -20.57
N MET A 137 34.06 15.44 -21.20
CA MET A 137 33.96 16.83 -21.66
C MET A 137 34.03 17.84 -20.50
N VAL A 138 33.39 17.51 -19.37
CA VAL A 138 33.40 18.38 -18.18
C VAL A 138 34.78 18.38 -17.53
N SER A 139 35.49 17.26 -17.56
CA SER A 139 36.88 17.18 -17.08
C SER A 139 37.83 18.01 -17.94
N ASP A 140 37.70 17.94 -19.27
CA ASP A 140 38.55 18.70 -20.19
C ASP A 140 38.35 20.21 -20.04
N LEU A 141 37.11 20.64 -19.75
CA LEU A 141 36.72 22.05 -19.60
C LEU A 141 36.66 22.50 -18.13
N GLU A 142 37.26 21.77 -17.20
CA GLU A 142 37.14 21.97 -15.76
C GLU A 142 37.47 23.41 -15.33
N GLU A 143 38.66 23.90 -15.71
CA GLU A 143 39.16 25.22 -15.33
C GLU A 143 38.31 26.35 -15.94
N VAL A 144 37.86 26.17 -17.19
CA VAL A 144 37.01 27.15 -17.90
C VAL A 144 35.59 27.18 -17.32
N LEU A 145 35.08 26.03 -16.88
CA LEU A 145 33.74 25.94 -16.31
C LEU A 145 33.68 26.41 -14.85
N ARG A 146 34.77 26.28 -14.08
CA ARG A 146 34.81 26.56 -12.63
C ARG A 146 34.19 27.92 -12.21
N PRO A 147 34.39 29.05 -12.92
CA PRO A 147 33.74 30.33 -12.57
C PRO A 147 32.20 30.26 -12.59
N TYR A 148 31.61 29.52 -13.53
CA TYR A 148 30.15 29.35 -13.65
C TYR A 148 29.56 28.40 -12.58
N PHE A 149 30.44 27.69 -11.87
CA PHE A 149 30.10 26.83 -10.74
C PHE A 149 30.51 27.45 -9.40
N ARG A 150 30.71 28.77 -9.35
CA ARG A 150 31.04 29.52 -8.11
C ARG A 150 32.34 29.04 -7.45
N GLY A 151 33.30 28.58 -8.25
CA GLY A 151 34.57 28.06 -7.74
C GLY A 151 34.55 26.56 -7.38
N GLU A 152 33.37 25.91 -7.37
CA GLU A 152 33.27 24.47 -7.17
C GLU A 152 33.73 23.71 -8.42
N SER A 153 34.30 22.52 -8.22
CA SER A 153 34.73 21.62 -9.30
C SER A 153 33.50 21.03 -10.04
N PRO A 154 33.28 21.37 -11.33
CA PRO A 154 32.17 20.83 -12.10
C PRO A 154 32.22 19.30 -12.27
N SER A 155 33.42 18.74 -12.44
CA SER A 155 33.62 17.28 -12.50
C SER A 155 33.25 16.59 -11.18
N ALA A 156 33.67 17.13 -10.03
CA ALA A 156 33.29 16.59 -8.71
C ALA A 156 31.77 16.66 -8.46
N LEU A 157 31.12 17.76 -8.88
CA LEU A 157 29.66 17.88 -8.84
C LEU A 157 28.97 16.84 -9.73
N LEU A 158 29.51 16.59 -10.92
CA LEU A 158 28.98 15.57 -11.82
C LEU A 158 29.12 14.16 -11.24
N GLU A 159 30.27 13.83 -10.65
CA GLU A 159 30.51 12.55 -10.00
C GLU A 159 29.59 12.32 -8.80
N SER A 160 29.46 13.32 -7.92
CA SER A 160 28.59 13.23 -6.74
C SER A 160 27.12 13.01 -7.13
N VAL A 161 26.62 13.78 -8.10
CA VAL A 161 25.25 13.63 -8.62
C VAL A 161 25.04 12.27 -9.29
N THR A 162 26.03 11.80 -10.06
CA THR A 162 25.98 10.48 -10.71
C THR A 162 25.93 9.36 -9.67
N THR A 163 26.73 9.46 -8.61
CA THR A 163 26.75 8.51 -7.49
C THR A 163 25.41 8.47 -6.77
N VAL A 164 24.87 9.63 -6.39
CA VAL A 164 23.56 9.74 -5.72
C VAL A 164 22.45 9.15 -6.58
N LEU A 165 22.43 9.46 -7.88
CA LEU A 165 21.41 8.98 -8.80
C LEU A 165 21.52 7.46 -9.04
N THR A 166 22.73 6.91 -9.06
CA THR A 166 22.97 5.46 -9.18
C THR A 166 22.49 4.72 -7.94
N GLN A 167 22.83 5.22 -6.74
CA GLN A 167 22.36 4.64 -5.48
C GLN A 167 20.84 4.70 -5.34
N ALA A 168 20.20 5.79 -5.79
CA ALA A 168 18.75 5.92 -5.79
C ALA A 168 18.07 4.90 -6.73
N GLY A 169 18.64 4.67 -7.91
CA GLY A 169 18.18 3.65 -8.86
C GLY A 169 18.28 2.23 -8.31
N ALA A 170 19.45 1.85 -7.79
CA ALA A 170 19.68 0.51 -7.22
C ALA A 170 18.70 0.18 -6.07
N LYS A 171 18.43 1.16 -5.19
CA LYS A 171 17.47 1.02 -4.09
C LYS A 171 16.04 0.77 -4.59
N GLN A 172 15.66 1.32 -5.74
CA GLN A 172 14.33 1.10 -6.31
C GLN A 172 14.19 -0.31 -6.92
N ASP A 173 15.19 -0.77 -7.66
CA ASP A 173 15.15 -2.06 -8.36
C ASP A 173 15.18 -3.24 -7.39
N PHE A 174 16.05 -3.20 -6.38
CA PHE A 174 16.08 -4.20 -5.29
C PHE A 174 14.73 -4.32 -4.55
N ARG A 175 13.90 -3.27 -4.55
CA ARG A 175 12.61 -3.28 -3.86
C ARG A 175 11.48 -3.77 -4.74
N ARG A 176 11.53 -3.48 -6.05
CA ARG A 176 10.58 -4.04 -7.02
C ARG A 176 10.67 -5.57 -7.05
N SER A 177 11.86 -6.14 -6.88
CA SER A 177 12.05 -7.59 -6.82
C SER A 177 11.56 -8.21 -5.51
N ASN A 178 11.67 -7.50 -4.37
CA ASN A 178 11.32 -8.05 -3.05
C ASN A 178 9.85 -7.89 -2.62
N ALA A 179 9.14 -6.86 -3.09
CA ALA A 179 7.76 -6.60 -2.69
C ALA A 179 6.75 -7.75 -3.00
N PRO A 180 6.86 -8.46 -4.14
CA PRO A 180 6.00 -9.62 -4.44
C PRO A 180 6.21 -10.78 -3.44
N ASN A 181 7.46 -11.03 -3.03
CA ASN A 181 7.81 -12.13 -2.14
C ASN A 181 7.23 -11.93 -0.74
N ALA A 182 7.39 -10.73 -0.17
CA ALA A 182 6.82 -10.39 1.14
C ALA A 182 5.29 -10.46 1.14
N THR A 183 4.65 -10.05 0.03
CA THR A 183 3.19 -10.11 -0.11
C THR A 183 2.69 -11.55 -0.23
N ARG A 184 3.39 -12.40 -0.99
CA ARG A 184 3.06 -13.83 -1.11
C ARG A 184 3.22 -14.54 0.24
N ALA A 185 4.34 -14.33 0.94
CA ALA A 185 4.59 -14.90 2.26
C ALA A 185 3.49 -14.51 3.25
N LEU A 186 3.14 -13.22 3.33
CA LEU A 186 2.05 -12.77 4.19
C LEU A 186 0.71 -13.45 3.85
N ASN A 187 0.37 -13.60 2.57
CA ASN A 187 -0.86 -14.27 2.18
C ASN A 187 -0.84 -15.78 2.50
N LEU A 188 0.32 -16.43 2.38
CA LEU A 188 0.49 -17.83 2.76
C LEU A 188 0.25 -18.03 4.26
N THR A 189 0.93 -17.26 5.11
CA THR A 189 0.78 -17.33 6.57
C THR A 189 -0.65 -17.02 7.00
N LYS A 190 -1.31 -16.03 6.38
CA LYS A 190 -2.75 -15.77 6.62
C LYS A 190 -3.63 -16.95 6.23
N GLY A 191 -3.27 -17.66 5.16
CA GLY A 191 -3.94 -18.89 4.74
C GLY A 191 -3.85 -19.98 5.81
N ARG A 192 -2.63 -20.23 6.31
CA ARG A 192 -2.35 -21.21 7.39
C ARG A 192 -3.07 -20.86 8.67
N LEU A 193 -3.05 -19.58 9.07
CA LEU A 193 -3.73 -19.10 10.27
C LEU A 193 -5.24 -19.34 10.21
N LEU A 194 -5.84 -19.17 9.04
CA LEU A 194 -7.25 -19.51 8.83
C LEU A 194 -7.52 -21.02 8.90
N GLU A 195 -6.55 -21.89 8.63
CA GLU A 195 -6.71 -23.34 8.84
C GLU A 195 -6.67 -23.70 10.31
N HIS A 196 -5.75 -23.12 11.09
CA HIS A 196 -5.75 -23.29 12.54
C HIS A 196 -7.07 -22.86 13.18
N ILE A 197 -7.62 -21.72 12.74
CA ILE A 197 -8.95 -21.25 13.18
C ILE A 197 -10.06 -22.25 12.77
N ASP A 198 -10.02 -22.77 11.55
CA ASP A 198 -11.00 -23.76 11.08
C ASP A 198 -10.94 -25.05 11.90
N ASP A 199 -9.73 -25.53 12.21
CA ASP A 199 -9.52 -26.74 13.00
C ASP A 199 -9.94 -26.55 14.45
N LEU A 200 -9.60 -25.44 15.08
CA LEU A 200 -10.10 -25.10 16.42
C LEU A 200 -11.63 -25.06 16.44
N ASN A 201 -12.25 -24.42 15.44
CA ASN A 201 -13.71 -24.34 15.37
C ASN A 201 -14.35 -25.72 15.18
N ARG A 202 -13.76 -26.58 14.35
CA ARG A 202 -14.23 -27.96 14.17
C ARG A 202 -14.12 -28.76 15.47
N ILE A 203 -12.98 -28.67 16.15
CA ILE A 203 -12.76 -29.37 17.42
C ILE A 203 -13.72 -28.85 18.50
N GLY A 204 -13.90 -27.53 18.59
CA GLY A 204 -14.87 -26.95 19.52
C GLY A 204 -16.30 -27.42 19.27
N ARG A 205 -16.74 -27.49 18.01
CA ARG A 205 -18.08 -28.04 17.71
C ARG A 205 -18.22 -29.50 18.10
N LEU A 206 -17.17 -30.30 17.95
CA LEU A 206 -17.17 -31.70 18.39
C LEU A 206 -17.20 -31.79 19.92
N ALA A 207 -16.42 -30.95 20.61
CA ALA A 207 -16.36 -30.89 22.08
C ALA A 207 -17.69 -30.50 22.74
N PHE A 208 -18.54 -29.76 22.02
CA PHE A 208 -19.83 -29.25 22.49
C PHE A 208 -20.99 -29.75 21.63
N ILE A 209 -20.91 -30.94 21.05
CA ILE A 209 -21.92 -31.45 20.10
C ILE A 209 -23.34 -31.47 20.70
N ASP A 210 -23.44 -31.73 22.00
CA ASP A 210 -24.71 -31.77 22.74
C ASP A 210 -25.17 -30.39 23.25
N ASP A 211 -24.30 -29.38 23.23
CA ASP A 211 -24.62 -28.00 23.62
C ASP A 211 -24.54 -27.06 22.42
N ARG A 212 -25.70 -26.85 21.78
CA ARG A 212 -25.81 -26.01 20.58
C ARG A 212 -25.39 -24.55 20.82
N LEU A 213 -25.56 -24.02 22.02
CA LEU A 213 -25.19 -22.63 22.32
C LEU A 213 -23.67 -22.48 22.38
N LEU A 214 -22.99 -23.41 23.05
CA LEU A 214 -21.53 -23.42 23.12
C LEU A 214 -20.89 -23.81 21.79
N ALA A 215 -21.42 -24.81 21.07
CA ALA A 215 -20.97 -25.15 19.71
C ALA A 215 -21.11 -23.96 18.75
N GLY A 216 -22.15 -23.13 18.93
CA GLY A 216 -22.37 -21.90 18.17
C GLY A 216 -21.27 -20.84 18.37
N LYS A 217 -20.56 -20.83 19.51
CA LYS A 217 -19.42 -19.92 19.74
C LYS A 217 -18.24 -20.23 18.81
N PHE A 218 -18.10 -21.47 18.38
CA PHE A 218 -17.06 -21.99 17.48
C PHE A 218 -17.49 -21.95 15.99
N ASP A 219 -18.06 -20.83 15.54
CA ASP A 219 -18.42 -20.62 14.12
C ASP A 219 -17.59 -19.50 13.46
N MET A 220 -16.92 -19.85 12.36
CA MET A 220 -16.22 -18.90 11.49
C MET A 220 -17.17 -17.85 10.87
N ARG A 221 -18.49 -18.09 10.85
CA ARG A 221 -19.49 -17.16 10.29
C ARG A 221 -19.84 -15.98 11.18
N CYS A 222 -19.51 -16.01 12.48
CA CYS A 222 -19.82 -14.91 13.39
C CYS A 222 -19.13 -13.58 13.00
N ILE A 223 -18.09 -13.60 12.16
CA ILE A 223 -17.38 -12.38 11.72
C ILE A 223 -17.47 -12.12 10.21
N LYS A 224 -17.68 -13.16 9.36
CA LYS A 224 -17.95 -12.94 7.92
C LYS A 224 -19.23 -12.14 7.65
N ARG A 225 -20.20 -12.15 8.58
CA ARG A 225 -21.48 -11.41 8.48
C ARG A 225 -21.39 -9.92 8.83
N ALA A 226 -20.41 -9.48 9.63
CA ALA A 226 -20.20 -8.06 9.93
C ALA A 226 -19.72 -7.23 8.71
N ARG A 227 -19.48 -7.90 7.57
CA ARG A 227 -18.77 -7.37 6.40
C ARG A 227 -19.63 -6.96 5.20
N ARG A 228 -20.92 -6.74 5.40
CA ARG A 228 -21.70 -5.97 4.43
C ARG A 228 -22.45 -4.87 5.19
N PRO A 229 -21.98 -3.61 5.20
CA PRO A 229 -22.93 -2.52 5.34
C PRO A 229 -23.95 -2.75 4.22
N ARG A 230 -25.19 -3.09 4.58
CA ARG A 230 -26.31 -2.99 3.65
C ARG A 230 -26.30 -1.53 3.24
N LYS A 231 -25.89 -1.25 2.00
CA LYS A 231 -26.09 0.06 1.38
C LYS A 231 -27.58 0.37 1.61
N PRO A 232 -27.93 1.43 2.36
CA PRO A 232 -29.33 1.76 2.55
C PRO A 232 -29.91 1.93 1.15
N ARG A 233 -30.89 1.09 0.82
CA ARG A 233 -31.70 1.25 -0.36
C ARG A 233 -32.32 2.63 -0.17
N ALA A 234 -31.97 3.58 -1.03
CA ALA A 234 -32.58 4.90 -1.04
C ALA A 234 -34.09 4.67 -0.97
N SER A 235 -34.68 5.07 0.16
CA SER A 235 -36.11 5.10 0.34
C SER A 235 -36.68 5.87 -0.85
N ALA A 236 -37.52 5.19 -1.62
CA ALA A 236 -38.34 5.83 -2.62
C ALA A 236 -39.04 7.01 -1.92
N SER A 237 -38.87 8.21 -2.47
CA SER A 237 -39.58 9.40 -2.06
C SER A 237 -41.07 9.07 -1.94
N PRO A 238 -41.77 9.49 -0.87
CA PRO A 238 -43.22 9.40 -0.86
C PRO A 238 -43.74 10.33 -1.94
N GLN A 239 -44.38 9.77 -2.97
CA GLN A 239 -45.29 10.54 -3.81
C GLN A 239 -46.39 11.06 -2.87
N GLY A 240 -46.50 12.40 -2.78
CA GLY A 240 -47.54 13.05 -2.00
C GLY A 240 -48.93 12.65 -2.50
N PRO A 241 -49.94 12.63 -1.61
CA PRO A 241 -51.29 12.26 -1.99
C PRO A 241 -51.90 13.33 -2.91
N THR A 242 -52.45 12.80 -4.00
CA THR A 242 -53.21 13.44 -5.06
C THR A 242 -54.30 14.37 -4.53
N GLU A 243 -54.28 15.58 -5.05
CA GLU A 243 -55.37 16.56 -5.06
C GLU A 243 -56.66 15.91 -5.57
N ALA A 244 -57.69 15.84 -4.72
CA ALA A 244 -59.06 15.51 -5.12
C ALA A 244 -60.02 16.59 -4.58
N LEU A 245 -60.26 17.53 -5.47
CA LEU A 245 -61.37 18.48 -5.61
C LEU A 245 -62.75 17.92 -5.17
N VAL A 246 -63.44 18.55 -4.20
CA VAL A 246 -64.92 18.77 -4.23
C VAL A 246 -65.31 20.07 -3.49
N VAL A 247 -65.66 21.04 -4.32
CA VAL A 247 -66.58 22.19 -4.27
C VAL A 247 -67.67 22.27 -3.15
N ALA A 248 -67.61 23.40 -2.40
CA ALA A 248 -68.62 24.43 -2.06
C ALA A 248 -69.94 24.19 -1.26
N ALA A 249 -70.05 25.04 -0.21
CA ALA A 249 -71.17 25.88 0.25
C ALA A 249 -72.31 25.28 1.11
N PRO A 250 -73.08 26.08 1.90
CA PRO A 250 -72.92 27.48 2.36
C PRO A 250 -73.02 27.66 3.92
N PRO A 251 -72.83 28.88 4.46
CA PRO A 251 -73.05 29.18 5.89
C PRO A 251 -74.53 29.43 6.21
N ALA A 252 -74.99 28.95 7.37
CA ALA A 252 -76.29 29.30 7.95
C ALA A 252 -76.07 30.23 9.17
N GLU A 253 -76.74 31.38 9.15
CA GLU A 253 -76.91 32.33 10.25
C GLU A 253 -77.99 31.86 11.27
N PRO A 254 -78.54 32.68 12.20
CA PRO A 254 -78.14 32.74 13.61
C PRO A 254 -79.28 32.49 14.62
N GLY A 255 -78.93 32.31 15.91
CA GLY A 255 -79.82 32.49 17.08
C GLY A 255 -80.73 31.30 17.45
N PRO A 256 -81.25 31.20 18.70
CA PRO A 256 -81.65 32.33 19.53
C PRO A 256 -81.12 32.35 20.99
N VAL A 257 -81.36 33.51 21.59
CA VAL A 257 -81.28 33.92 23.00
C VAL A 257 -82.41 33.28 23.82
N GLU A 258 -82.16 33.03 25.12
CA GLU A 258 -83.05 33.24 26.30
C GLU A 258 -82.63 32.29 27.45
N THR A 259 -81.94 32.80 28.47
CA THR A 259 -82.47 33.26 29.78
C THR A 259 -83.13 32.18 30.65
N SER A 260 -82.43 31.78 31.70
CA SER A 260 -82.91 31.78 33.11
C SER A 260 -81.71 31.68 34.05
#